data_AF-A0A7V4MIN2-F1
#
_entry.id   AF-A0A7V4MIN2-F1
#
_cell.length_a   1.000
_cell.length_b   1.000
_cell.length_c   1.000
_cell.angle_alpha   90.00
_cell.angle_beta   90.00
_cell.angle_gamma   90.00
#
_symmetry.space_group_name_H-M   'P 1'
#
loop_
_entity.id
_entity.type
_entity.pdbx_description
1 polymer ?
#
loop_
_entity_poly.entity_id
_entity_poly.type
_entity_poly.pdbx_seq_one_letter_code
_entity_poly.pdbx_strand_id
1 'polypeptide(L)'
;MSGQNQNITKTPNLDSAQCRVGGRGGGVSKGGAPFPFAFQAGAYQPLACAGMICLALIEIAWCGESDICRGSGVISYAMLVEDGTVRGRITNHFELTIHGNRWGITTRPISRPGPLLSDSAVFDGEDIFRVTRFTKSGGDPSGGQPITLAYIYPGPVPPVDHSLIGYVWLAYASKVYFQGVNDSKCKPVWELNDEAVLFSSLTIPCTIQWRQSGRDADVLSFAAFMDDGNIYSLTKAATLASRPYPTPFNAGFTNTVLSTSEELLACGLPAHFRVTRYIPSFRSNRGRPLSEWLVITGSLTTCESASAIGEGVIAKPEISAGVEISDFRSMKAAMPVRVLSYQADGSEWPTPEMPAAVRAYRENLRPDNVRPEGDKISHGGRARAIQLALLGVTLLPVVFVIYHFALRKGRAC
;
A
#
# COMPACT_ATOMS: atom_id res chain seq x y z
N MET A 1 62.29 18.95 9.68
CA MET A 1 61.47 17.84 9.18
C MET A 1 60.01 18.22 9.47
N SER A 2 59.28 18.85 8.55
CA SER A 2 58.50 18.23 7.45
C SER A 2 57.48 17.21 8.00
N GLY A 3 56.16 17.32 7.81
CA GLY A 3 55.38 18.18 6.92
C GLY A 3 53.87 18.07 7.22
N GLN A 4 53.12 18.88 6.48
CA GLN A 4 51.67 19.07 6.50
C GLN A 4 50.87 17.84 6.03
N ASN A 5 49.60 17.73 6.44
CA ASN A 5 48.48 17.77 5.49
C ASN A 5 47.12 17.97 6.16
N GLN A 6 46.43 19.02 5.70
CA GLN A 6 45.00 19.26 5.87
C GLN A 6 44.24 18.53 4.76
N ASN A 7 42.98 18.15 5.00
CA ASN A 7 41.94 18.30 3.98
C ASN A 7 40.55 18.34 4.63
N ILE A 8 39.93 19.52 4.54
CA ILE A 8 38.54 19.84 4.86
C ILE A 8 37.83 19.91 3.51
N THR A 9 36.79 19.10 3.30
CA THR A 9 35.92 19.22 2.13
C THR A 9 34.60 19.85 2.55
N LYS A 10 34.35 21.05 2.02
CA LYS A 10 33.12 21.83 2.15
C LYS A 10 32.04 21.26 1.22
N THR A 11 30.82 21.13 1.72
CA THR A 11 29.59 20.96 0.93
C THR A 11 29.03 22.34 0.54
N PRO A 12 28.51 22.52 -0.70
CA PRO A 12 27.92 23.78 -1.11
C PRO A 12 26.44 23.90 -0.72
N ASN A 13 26.10 25.09 -0.20
CA ASN A 13 24.74 25.60 -0.04
C ASN A 13 24.07 25.80 -1.40
N LEU A 14 22.80 25.40 -1.51
CA LEU A 14 21.90 25.75 -2.60
C LEU A 14 20.79 26.64 -2.03
N ASP A 15 20.99 27.96 -2.16
CA ASP A 15 19.96 28.96 -1.89
C ASP A 15 19.35 29.46 -3.20
N SER A 16 18.01 29.54 -3.17
CA SER A 16 17.15 30.51 -3.86
C SER A 16 17.25 30.69 -5.37
N ALA A 17 16.22 30.23 -6.10
CA ALA A 17 15.82 30.81 -7.38
C ALA A 17 14.37 31.30 -7.28
N GLN A 18 14.20 32.62 -7.12
CA GLN A 18 12.94 33.32 -7.30
C GLN A 18 12.66 33.51 -8.80
N CYS A 19 11.54 32.98 -9.30
CA CYS A 19 11.05 33.32 -10.63
C CYS A 19 10.31 34.66 -10.59
N ARG A 20 10.85 35.66 -11.30
CA ARG A 20 10.23 36.97 -11.52
C ARG A 20 9.64 36.99 -12.93
N VAL A 21 8.34 37.15 -13.03
CA VAL A 21 7.61 37.32 -14.30
C VAL A 21 7.76 38.79 -14.73
N GLY A 22 8.39 39.03 -15.89
CA GLY A 22 8.48 40.32 -16.55
C GLY A 22 8.16 40.16 -18.04
N GLY A 23 7.24 40.97 -18.56
CA GLY A 23 6.62 40.76 -19.87
C GLY A 23 7.11 41.60 -21.04
N ARG A 24 6.35 41.42 -22.14
CA ARG A 24 6.12 42.26 -23.33
C ARG A 24 7.19 42.41 -24.44
N GLY A 25 6.67 42.37 -25.67
CA GLY A 25 7.20 42.91 -26.94
C GLY A 25 7.79 41.80 -27.81
N GLY A 26 7.30 41.46 -29.01
CA GLY A 26 6.70 42.28 -30.07
C GLY A 26 7.68 42.26 -31.26
N GLY A 27 7.30 41.73 -32.43
CA GLY A 27 8.19 41.77 -33.60
C GLY A 27 7.84 40.80 -34.73
N VAL A 28 7.24 41.35 -35.78
CA VAL A 28 6.93 40.74 -37.07
C VAL A 28 8.16 40.74 -37.97
N SER A 29 8.42 39.69 -38.75
CA SER A 29 8.89 39.81 -40.15
C SER A 29 8.70 38.51 -40.95
N LYS A 30 8.38 38.72 -42.23
CA LYS A 30 8.09 37.73 -43.27
C LYS A 30 9.32 37.51 -44.16
N GLY A 31 9.44 36.30 -44.73
CA GLY A 31 9.72 36.11 -46.15
C GLY A 31 11.17 35.85 -46.59
N GLY A 32 11.33 34.89 -47.50
CA GLY A 32 12.46 34.82 -48.46
C GLY A 32 13.18 33.48 -48.55
N ALA A 33 12.74 32.61 -49.47
CA ALA A 33 13.54 31.49 -50.03
C ALA A 33 14.47 32.01 -51.16
N PRO A 34 15.15 31.19 -52.00
CA PRO A 34 15.57 29.76 -51.92
C PRO A 34 17.07 29.57 -52.32
N PHE A 35 17.56 28.31 -52.37
CA PHE A 35 18.48 27.68 -53.37
C PHE A 35 19.42 26.59 -52.79
N PRO A 36 19.98 25.67 -53.61
CA PRO A 36 19.89 24.23 -53.36
C PRO A 36 21.27 23.57 -53.23
N PHE A 37 21.34 22.37 -52.64
CA PHE A 37 22.44 21.44 -52.92
C PHE A 37 21.93 20.00 -52.91
N ALA A 38 22.05 19.37 -54.08
CA ALA A 38 21.99 17.94 -54.27
C ALA A 38 23.35 17.34 -53.89
N PHE A 39 23.40 16.16 -53.28
CA PHE A 39 24.52 15.23 -53.44
C PHE A 39 24.14 13.77 -53.10
N GLN A 40 24.29 12.93 -54.14
CA GLN A 40 24.74 11.53 -54.20
C GLN A 40 24.08 10.41 -53.39
N ALA A 41 23.45 9.50 -54.15
CA ALA A 41 23.26 8.09 -53.83
C ALA A 41 24.58 7.33 -53.99
N GLY A 42 25.04 6.68 -52.92
CA GLY A 42 26.17 5.76 -52.91
C GLY A 42 25.68 4.33 -52.73
N ALA A 43 26.04 3.47 -53.68
CA ALA A 43 25.76 2.03 -53.68
C ALA A 43 26.58 1.30 -52.60
N TYR A 44 25.91 0.51 -51.76
CA TYR A 44 26.56 -0.46 -50.88
C TYR A 44 26.36 -1.88 -51.43
N GLN A 45 27.47 -2.54 -51.75
CA GLN A 45 27.54 -3.98 -52.02
C GLN A 45 27.44 -4.77 -50.71
N PRO A 46 26.84 -5.98 -50.71
CA PRO A 46 26.75 -6.83 -49.53
C PRO A 46 28.02 -7.68 -49.41
N LEU A 47 28.81 -7.47 -48.36
CA LEU A 47 29.84 -8.41 -47.93
C LEU A 47 29.21 -9.36 -46.91
N ALA A 48 28.89 -10.55 -47.41
CA ALA A 48 28.62 -11.73 -46.60
C ALA A 48 29.90 -12.10 -45.82
N CYS A 49 29.92 -11.79 -44.53
CA CYS A 49 30.84 -12.40 -43.59
C CYS A 49 30.02 -13.10 -42.50
N ALA A 50 30.13 -14.42 -42.54
CA ALA A 50 29.66 -15.35 -41.53
C ALA A 50 30.22 -14.95 -40.16
N GLY A 51 29.35 -14.40 -39.32
CA GLY A 51 29.54 -14.34 -37.89
C GLY A 51 28.29 -14.97 -37.27
N MET A 52 28.34 -16.27 -37.02
CA MET A 52 27.45 -16.92 -36.06
C MET A 52 27.71 -16.30 -34.69
N ILE A 53 27.13 -15.15 -34.45
CA ILE A 53 26.81 -14.73 -33.09
C ILE A 53 25.55 -15.55 -32.78
N CYS A 54 25.74 -16.62 -32.01
CA CYS A 54 24.67 -17.19 -31.21
C CYS A 54 24.17 -16.07 -30.28
N LEU A 55 23.32 -15.19 -30.82
CA LEU A 55 22.27 -14.56 -30.05
C LEU A 55 21.36 -15.71 -29.65
N ALA A 56 21.75 -16.41 -28.58
CA ALA A 56 20.78 -16.89 -27.64
C ALA A 56 20.09 -15.63 -27.10
N LEU A 57 19.18 -15.09 -27.90
CA LEU A 57 18.01 -14.39 -27.40
C LEU A 57 17.33 -15.46 -26.55
N ILE A 58 17.74 -15.50 -25.28
CA ILE A 58 16.89 -16.00 -24.23
C ILE A 58 15.72 -15.02 -24.29
N GLU A 59 14.72 -15.33 -25.11
CA GLU A 59 13.36 -14.92 -24.85
C GLU A 59 13.10 -15.43 -23.44
N ILE A 60 13.29 -14.55 -22.46
CA ILE A 60 12.82 -14.78 -21.11
C ILE A 60 11.32 -14.91 -21.32
N ALA A 61 10.85 -16.16 -21.36
CA ALA A 61 9.47 -16.53 -21.51
C ALA A 61 8.72 -15.79 -20.41
N TRP A 62 8.06 -14.76 -20.87
CA TRP A 62 7.49 -13.74 -20.02
C TRP A 62 6.17 -14.27 -19.48
N CYS A 63 5.79 -13.84 -18.29
CA CYS A 63 4.43 -14.10 -17.80
C CYS A 63 3.42 -13.48 -18.76
N GLY A 64 2.94 -14.23 -19.76
CA GLY A 64 1.84 -13.82 -20.60
C GLY A 64 0.61 -13.58 -19.72
N GLU A 65 -0.43 -13.00 -20.29
CA GLU A 65 -1.71 -12.77 -19.60
C GLU A 65 -2.31 -14.05 -18.96
N SER A 66 -1.82 -15.23 -19.38
CA SER A 66 -2.13 -16.57 -18.88
C SER A 66 -1.21 -17.12 -17.77
N ASP A 67 -0.13 -16.44 -17.40
CA ASP A 67 0.89 -17.02 -16.52
C ASP A 67 0.66 -16.65 -15.05
N ILE A 68 0.85 -17.64 -14.19
CA ILE A 68 0.77 -17.49 -12.74
C ILE A 68 2.16 -17.16 -12.23
N CYS A 69 2.30 -16.00 -11.58
CA CYS A 69 3.52 -15.62 -10.89
C CYS A 69 3.41 -15.98 -9.41
N ARG A 70 4.36 -16.77 -8.90
CA ARG A 70 4.47 -17.09 -7.46
C ARG A 70 5.81 -16.59 -6.95
N GLY A 71 5.81 -16.02 -5.75
CA GLY A 71 7.06 -15.61 -5.13
C GLY A 71 6.94 -15.51 -3.63
N SER A 72 8.10 -15.52 -2.97
CA SER A 72 8.20 -15.26 -1.55
C SER A 72 9.35 -14.31 -1.25
N GLY A 73 9.27 -13.63 -0.11
CA GLY A 73 10.23 -12.60 0.23
C GLY A 73 10.09 -12.11 1.65
N VAL A 74 10.77 -11.00 1.91
CA VAL A 74 10.79 -10.35 3.22
C VAL A 74 10.35 -8.90 3.05
N ILE A 75 9.48 -8.46 3.94
CA ILE A 75 9.04 -7.07 4.03
C ILE A 75 9.34 -6.53 5.42
N SER A 76 9.94 -5.35 5.47
CA SER A 76 10.29 -4.66 6.70
C SER A 76 9.62 -3.29 6.75
N TYR A 77 9.04 -3.00 7.89
CA TYR A 77 8.39 -1.75 8.22
C TYR A 77 9.23 -1.05 9.30
N ALA A 78 9.54 0.23 9.10
CA ALA A 78 10.20 1.08 10.07
C ALA A 78 9.38 2.34 10.33
N MET A 79 8.94 2.53 11.58
CA MET A 79 8.31 3.78 12.02
C MET A 79 9.39 4.75 12.48
N LEU A 80 9.37 5.96 11.94
CA LEU A 80 10.33 7.01 12.24
C LEU A 80 9.70 8.04 13.18
N VAL A 81 10.50 8.60 14.08
CA VAL A 81 10.14 9.84 14.79
C VAL A 81 10.64 11.04 13.99
N GLU A 82 10.23 12.26 14.38
CA GLU A 82 10.52 13.50 13.62
C GLU A 82 12.03 13.76 13.38
N ASP A 83 12.92 13.23 14.22
CA ASP A 83 14.38 13.34 14.05
C ASP A 83 14.99 12.28 13.11
N GLY A 84 14.17 11.38 12.56
CA GLY A 84 14.58 10.28 11.69
C GLY A 84 14.96 8.99 12.43
N THR A 85 14.92 8.97 13.76
CA THR A 85 15.22 7.77 14.55
C THR A 85 14.12 6.72 14.39
N VAL A 86 14.52 5.47 14.22
CA VAL A 86 13.59 4.33 14.13
C VAL A 86 13.02 4.03 15.51
N ARG A 87 11.71 4.25 15.68
CA ARG A 87 10.96 3.94 16.91
C ARG A 87 10.62 2.46 17.04
N GLY A 88 10.33 1.83 15.91
CA GLY A 88 9.87 0.45 15.87
C GLY A 88 10.14 -0.16 14.51
N ARG A 89 10.42 -1.46 14.51
CA ARG A 89 10.59 -2.25 13.30
C ARG A 89 9.77 -3.53 13.39
N ILE A 90 9.06 -3.84 12.32
CA ILE A 90 8.35 -5.11 12.11
C ILE A 90 8.92 -5.70 10.84
N THR A 91 9.19 -7.01 10.84
CA THR A 91 9.67 -7.73 9.66
C THR A 91 8.84 -8.99 9.51
N ASN A 92 8.23 -9.14 8.34
CA ASN A 92 7.40 -10.27 7.98
C ASN A 92 8.02 -10.98 6.77
N HIS A 93 7.89 -12.29 6.74
CA HIS A 93 7.97 -13.06 5.52
C HIS A 93 6.65 -12.85 4.77
N PHE A 94 6.69 -12.77 3.44
CA PHE A 94 5.50 -12.77 2.62
C PHE A 94 5.57 -13.82 1.52
N GLU A 95 4.41 -14.35 1.15
CA GLU A 95 4.18 -15.18 -0.02
C GLU A 95 3.15 -14.46 -0.89
N LEU A 96 3.34 -14.46 -2.21
CA LEU A 96 2.41 -13.89 -3.16
C LEU A 96 2.14 -14.85 -4.31
N THR A 97 0.94 -14.76 -4.84
CA THR A 97 0.53 -15.39 -6.10
C THR A 97 -0.27 -14.36 -6.88
N ILE A 98 0.08 -14.15 -8.15
CA ILE A 98 -0.57 -13.20 -9.05
C ILE A 98 -0.97 -13.96 -10.32
N HIS A 99 -2.20 -13.75 -10.77
CA HIS A 99 -2.69 -14.31 -12.02
C HIS A 99 -3.68 -13.32 -12.65
N GLY A 100 -3.27 -12.67 -13.73
CA GLY A 100 -4.04 -11.59 -14.35
C GLY A 100 -4.36 -10.47 -13.34
N ASN A 101 -5.65 -10.21 -13.12
CA ASN A 101 -6.13 -9.23 -12.16
C ASN A 101 -6.37 -9.78 -10.75
N ARG A 102 -6.19 -11.09 -10.53
CA ARG A 102 -6.35 -11.76 -9.25
C ARG A 102 -5.02 -11.87 -8.52
N TRP A 103 -5.07 -11.81 -7.20
CA TRP A 103 -3.87 -11.94 -6.37
C TRP A 103 -4.18 -12.58 -5.03
N GLY A 104 -3.20 -13.26 -4.45
CA GLY A 104 -3.22 -13.78 -3.09
C GLY A 104 -1.92 -13.43 -2.41
N ILE A 105 -1.98 -12.87 -1.20
CA ILE A 105 -0.81 -12.49 -0.41
C ILE A 105 -0.99 -12.99 1.00
N THR A 106 0.04 -13.65 1.53
CA THR A 106 0.11 -14.04 2.94
C THR A 106 1.35 -13.45 3.58
N THR A 107 1.23 -12.87 4.76
CA THR A 107 2.36 -12.38 5.56
C THR A 107 2.42 -13.10 6.90
N ARG A 108 3.64 -13.36 7.39
CA ARG A 108 3.92 -14.02 8.67
C ARG A 108 5.09 -13.32 9.37
N PRO A 109 5.01 -12.98 10.67
CA PRO A 109 6.13 -12.35 11.37
C PRO A 109 7.37 -13.24 11.42
N ILE A 110 8.57 -12.67 11.21
CA ILE A 110 9.84 -13.45 11.26
C ILE A 110 10.41 -13.54 12.68
N SER A 111 10.38 -12.45 13.45
CA SER A 111 11.32 -12.30 14.59
C SER A 111 10.68 -11.83 15.89
N ARG A 112 9.36 -11.93 16.07
CA ARG A 112 8.73 -11.58 17.35
C ARG A 112 7.66 -12.59 17.75
N PRO A 113 7.65 -13.05 19.02
CA PRO A 113 6.45 -13.60 19.63
C PRO A 113 5.45 -12.45 19.85
N GLY A 114 4.89 -11.96 18.74
CA GLY A 114 3.71 -11.11 18.75
C GLY A 114 2.45 -11.96 18.77
N PRO A 115 1.28 -11.36 19.01
CA PRO A 115 0.02 -12.09 18.91
C PRO A 115 -0.23 -12.55 17.46
N LEU A 116 0.23 -11.82 16.45
CA LEU A 116 -0.04 -12.13 15.05
C LEU A 116 0.70 -13.41 14.62
N LEU A 117 -0.04 -14.40 14.11
CA LEU A 117 0.51 -15.63 13.53
C LEU A 117 0.64 -15.51 12.01
N SER A 118 -0.43 -15.07 11.35
CA SER A 118 -0.47 -14.90 9.91
C SER A 118 -1.57 -13.93 9.51
N ASP A 119 -1.38 -13.26 8.39
CA ASP A 119 -2.43 -12.52 7.71
C ASP A 119 -2.46 -12.94 6.24
N SER A 120 -3.62 -13.32 5.73
CA SER A 120 -3.79 -13.79 4.36
C SER A 120 -4.94 -13.04 3.71
N ALA A 121 -4.72 -12.46 2.54
CA ALA A 121 -5.75 -11.80 1.74
C ALA A 121 -5.71 -12.28 0.30
N VAL A 122 -6.88 -12.45 -0.30
CA VAL A 122 -7.05 -12.90 -1.68
C VAL A 122 -8.10 -12.03 -2.35
N PHE A 123 -7.77 -11.51 -3.52
CA PHE A 123 -8.71 -10.86 -4.43
C PHE A 123 -9.11 -11.84 -5.53
N ASP A 124 -10.40 -12.16 -5.61
CA ASP A 124 -10.95 -13.13 -6.58
C ASP A 124 -11.37 -12.50 -7.91
N GLY A 125 -11.16 -11.19 -8.07
CA GLY A 125 -11.60 -10.42 -9.23
C GLY A 125 -12.75 -9.46 -8.90
N GLU A 126 -13.43 -9.64 -7.77
CA GLU A 126 -14.51 -8.77 -7.33
C GLU A 126 -14.28 -8.23 -5.91
N ASP A 127 -13.99 -9.13 -4.96
CA ASP A 127 -13.85 -8.83 -3.54
C ASP A 127 -12.55 -9.39 -2.97
N ILE A 128 -12.10 -8.80 -1.87
CA ILE A 128 -10.97 -9.26 -1.08
C ILE A 128 -11.47 -10.06 0.12
N PHE A 129 -11.04 -11.30 0.22
CA PHE A 129 -11.29 -12.20 1.33
C PHE A 129 -10.03 -12.25 2.18
N ARG A 130 -10.14 -11.85 3.45
CA ARG A 130 -8.99 -11.74 4.33
C ARG A 130 -9.21 -12.46 5.65
N VAL A 131 -8.16 -13.15 6.11
CA VAL A 131 -8.13 -13.86 7.39
C VAL A 131 -6.89 -13.45 8.17
N THR A 132 -7.10 -12.96 9.38
CA THR A 132 -6.05 -12.65 10.34
C THR A 132 -6.10 -13.66 11.48
N ARG A 133 -4.99 -14.34 11.74
CA ARG A 133 -4.86 -15.31 12.83
C ARG A 133 -3.91 -14.79 13.91
N PHE A 134 -4.32 -14.90 15.17
CA PHE A 134 -3.51 -14.49 16.31
C PHE A 134 -3.58 -15.47 17.47
N THR A 135 -2.53 -15.49 18.28
CA THR A 135 -2.53 -16.13 19.60
C THR A 135 -3.25 -15.24 20.60
N LYS A 136 -3.95 -15.87 21.55
CA LYS A 136 -4.56 -15.16 22.66
C LYS A 136 -3.45 -14.58 23.54
N SER A 137 -3.35 -13.25 23.59
CA SER A 137 -2.36 -12.56 24.43
C SER A 137 -2.53 -12.95 25.90
N GLY A 138 -1.49 -13.53 26.53
CA GLY A 138 -1.43 -13.75 27.98
C GLY A 138 -1.56 -15.21 28.46
N GLY A 139 -1.55 -16.21 27.58
CA GLY A 139 -1.51 -17.62 27.96
C GLY A 139 -0.46 -18.35 27.14
N ASP A 140 0.29 -19.23 27.81
CA ASP A 140 1.30 -20.16 27.31
C ASP A 140 1.37 -20.33 25.77
N PRO A 141 2.51 -20.01 25.11
CA PRO A 141 2.68 -20.17 23.66
C PRO A 141 2.44 -21.60 23.14
N SER A 142 2.33 -22.57 24.04
CA SER A 142 2.14 -24.00 23.74
C SER A 142 0.67 -24.48 23.65
N GLY A 143 -0.36 -23.68 23.99
CA GLY A 143 -1.71 -24.27 24.22
C GLY A 143 -2.95 -23.48 23.82
N GLY A 144 -2.84 -22.23 23.37
CA GLY A 144 -4.01 -21.45 22.98
C GLY A 144 -4.50 -21.78 21.56
N GLN A 145 -5.78 -22.10 21.39
CA GLN A 145 -6.42 -22.13 20.06
C GLN A 145 -6.26 -20.75 19.39
N PRO A 146 -5.79 -20.68 18.13
CA PRO A 146 -5.71 -19.43 17.40
C PRO A 146 -7.07 -18.75 17.31
N ILE A 147 -7.11 -17.45 17.58
CA ILE A 147 -8.27 -16.64 17.28
C ILE A 147 -8.17 -16.22 15.82
N THR A 148 -9.27 -16.41 15.09
CA THR A 148 -9.37 -16.11 13.66
C THR A 148 -10.39 -15.00 13.47
N LEU A 149 -10.00 -13.93 12.78
CA LEU A 149 -10.90 -12.89 12.31
C LEU A 149 -10.95 -12.92 10.78
N ALA A 150 -12.15 -12.76 10.24
CA ALA A 150 -12.38 -12.77 8.80
C ALA A 150 -13.00 -11.46 8.34
N TYR A 151 -12.60 -11.01 7.16
CA TYR A 151 -13.04 -9.76 6.55
C TYR A 151 -13.33 -9.95 5.07
N ILE A 152 -14.36 -9.24 4.58
CA ILE A 152 -14.67 -9.16 3.15
C ILE A 152 -14.68 -7.69 2.74
N TYR A 153 -13.72 -7.28 1.91
CA TYR A 153 -13.61 -5.91 1.42
C TYR A 153 -14.00 -5.81 -0.06
N PRO A 154 -14.73 -4.76 -0.46
CA PRO A 154 -15.04 -4.56 -1.86
C PRO A 154 -13.84 -4.05 -2.69
N GLY A 155 -13.69 -4.61 -3.88
CA GLY A 155 -12.76 -4.13 -4.92
C GLY A 155 -11.30 -4.54 -4.69
N PRO A 156 -10.39 -4.17 -5.61
CA PRO A 156 -9.06 -4.79 -5.75
C PRO A 156 -7.99 -4.29 -4.79
N VAL A 157 -8.22 -3.15 -4.13
CA VAL A 157 -7.22 -2.50 -3.29
C VAL A 157 -7.36 -2.99 -1.85
N PRO A 158 -6.39 -3.75 -1.32
CA PRO A 158 -6.38 -4.16 0.07
C PRO A 158 -6.24 -2.96 1.01
N PRO A 159 -6.79 -3.03 2.22
CA PRO A 159 -6.53 -2.02 3.22
C PRO A 159 -5.05 -1.98 3.59
N VAL A 160 -4.57 -0.77 3.88
CA VAL A 160 -3.21 -0.56 4.36
C VAL A 160 -3.21 -0.57 5.88
N ASP A 161 -2.53 -1.57 6.44
CA ASP A 161 -2.41 -1.75 7.88
C ASP A 161 -1.13 -2.51 8.24
N HIS A 162 -1.05 -2.93 9.50
CA HIS A 162 0.09 -3.63 10.09
C HIS A 162 0.37 -5.03 9.52
N SER A 163 -0.52 -5.62 8.71
CA SER A 163 -0.24 -6.87 7.99
C SER A 163 0.82 -6.71 6.91
N LEU A 164 1.00 -5.46 6.45
CA LEU A 164 1.86 -5.07 5.33
C LEU A 164 1.44 -5.64 3.97
N ILE A 165 0.31 -6.34 3.88
CA ILE A 165 -0.23 -6.89 2.63
C ILE A 165 -0.43 -5.78 1.60
N GLY A 166 -1.00 -4.64 2.02
CA GLY A 166 -1.24 -3.53 1.10
C GLY A 166 0.01 -2.98 0.42
N TYR A 167 1.17 -3.05 1.08
CA TYR A 167 2.43 -2.62 0.49
C TYR A 167 3.03 -3.66 -0.47
N VAL A 168 2.90 -4.95 -0.16
CA VAL A 168 3.27 -6.05 -1.08
C VAL A 168 2.41 -5.97 -2.33
N TRP A 169 1.10 -5.79 -2.17
CA TRP A 169 0.17 -5.60 -3.28
C TRP A 169 0.55 -4.38 -4.12
N LEU A 170 0.81 -3.24 -3.48
CA LEU A 170 1.16 -2.01 -4.18
C LEU A 170 2.42 -2.19 -5.05
N ALA A 171 3.41 -2.93 -4.58
CA ALA A 171 4.66 -3.18 -5.30
C ALA A 171 4.53 -4.18 -6.45
N TYR A 172 3.73 -5.25 -6.28
CA TYR A 172 3.76 -6.40 -7.19
C TYR A 172 2.44 -6.69 -7.91
N ALA A 173 1.29 -6.33 -7.36
CA ALA A 173 -0.03 -6.76 -7.84
C ALA A 173 -0.98 -5.58 -8.18
N SER A 174 -0.45 -4.36 -8.27
CA SER A 174 -1.23 -3.13 -8.46
C SER A 174 -1.36 -2.66 -9.90
N LYS A 175 -0.80 -3.39 -10.87
CA LYS A 175 -0.78 -3.03 -12.31
C LYS A 175 -2.16 -2.61 -12.82
N VAL A 176 -3.15 -3.51 -12.69
CA VAL A 176 -4.52 -3.29 -13.19
C VAL A 176 -5.18 -2.07 -12.53
N TYR A 177 -4.83 -1.81 -11.27
CA TYR A 177 -5.30 -0.62 -10.57
C TYR A 177 -4.76 0.66 -11.24
N PHE A 178 -3.46 0.78 -11.48
CA PHE A 178 -2.88 1.97 -12.12
C PHE A 178 -3.32 2.17 -13.57
N GLN A 179 -3.59 1.09 -14.30
CA GLN A 179 -4.17 1.17 -15.65
C GLN A 179 -5.60 1.73 -15.67
N GLY A 180 -6.35 1.57 -14.58
CA GLY A 180 -7.74 2.04 -14.45
C GLY A 180 -7.91 3.38 -13.73
N VAL A 181 -6.90 3.88 -13.03
CA VAL A 181 -7.00 5.15 -12.29
C VAL A 181 -6.90 6.34 -13.23
N ASN A 182 -7.83 7.28 -13.06
CA ASN A 182 -7.78 8.60 -13.68
C ASN A 182 -7.28 9.65 -12.66
N ASP A 183 -6.72 10.76 -13.15
CA ASP A 183 -6.04 11.79 -12.34
C ASP A 183 -6.92 12.55 -11.32
N SER A 184 -8.21 12.19 -11.20
CA SER A 184 -9.17 12.96 -10.39
C SER A 184 -9.56 12.29 -9.08
N LYS A 185 -9.55 10.95 -9.02
CA LYS A 185 -9.99 10.19 -7.84
C LYS A 185 -9.28 8.85 -7.79
N CYS A 186 -8.90 8.43 -6.59
CA CYS A 186 -8.31 7.12 -6.37
C CYS A 186 -8.79 6.49 -5.07
N LYS A 187 -8.62 5.17 -4.95
CA LYS A 187 -8.79 4.50 -3.67
C LYS A 187 -7.50 4.72 -2.87
N PRO A 188 -7.59 5.23 -1.63
CA PRO A 188 -6.41 5.49 -0.83
C PRO A 188 -5.61 4.21 -0.59
N VAL A 189 -4.31 4.28 -0.84
CA VAL A 189 -3.34 3.18 -0.56
C VAL A 189 -2.45 3.53 0.64
N TRP A 190 -2.93 4.41 1.51
CA TRP A 190 -2.28 4.84 2.74
C TRP A 190 -3.32 4.86 3.85
N GLU A 191 -2.89 4.76 5.11
CA GLU A 191 -3.82 4.85 6.23
C GLU A 191 -4.49 6.23 6.26
N LEU A 192 -5.81 6.24 6.35
CA LEU A 192 -6.62 7.43 6.60
C LEU A 192 -6.96 7.52 8.10
N ASN A 193 -7.41 8.70 8.53
CA ASN A 193 -7.84 8.94 9.90
C ASN A 193 -9.12 8.17 10.27
N ASP A 194 -9.97 7.87 9.30
CA ASP A 194 -11.13 6.99 9.46
C ASP A 194 -10.93 5.75 8.61
N GLU A 195 -10.62 4.63 9.26
CA GLU A 195 -10.37 3.35 8.58
C GLU A 195 -11.57 2.87 7.77
N ALA A 196 -12.80 3.25 8.13
CA ALA A 196 -13.94 2.82 7.32
C ALA A 196 -13.97 3.46 5.94
N VAL A 197 -13.32 4.61 5.74
CA VAL A 197 -13.11 5.13 4.38
C VAL A 197 -12.21 4.16 3.61
N LEU A 198 -11.14 3.62 4.22
CA LEU A 198 -10.24 2.64 3.59
C LEU A 198 -10.95 1.35 3.20
N PHE A 199 -11.83 0.88 4.08
CA PHE A 199 -12.58 -0.36 3.89
C PHE A 199 -13.77 -0.18 2.94
N SER A 200 -14.15 1.05 2.64
CA SER A 200 -15.19 1.37 1.67
C SER A 200 -14.72 1.24 0.23
N SER A 201 -15.69 1.16 -0.68
CA SER A 201 -15.43 1.33 -2.11
C SER A 201 -15.36 2.80 -2.53
N LEU A 202 -15.36 3.73 -1.57
CA LEU A 202 -15.32 5.15 -1.86
C LEU A 202 -13.91 5.55 -2.32
N THR A 203 -13.87 6.24 -3.44
CA THR A 203 -12.66 6.91 -3.92
C THR A 203 -12.62 8.32 -3.35
N ILE A 204 -11.44 8.79 -2.95
CA ILE A 204 -11.22 10.18 -2.55
C ILE A 204 -10.55 10.94 -3.69
N PRO A 205 -10.77 12.27 -3.78
CA PRO A 205 -9.93 13.13 -4.58
C PRO A 205 -8.46 12.90 -4.22
N CYS A 206 -7.67 12.56 -5.23
CA CYS A 206 -6.24 12.38 -5.09
C CYS A 206 -5.62 12.56 -6.48
N THR A 207 -4.39 13.04 -6.51
CA THR A 207 -3.58 13.03 -7.73
C THR A 207 -2.53 11.95 -7.60
N ILE A 208 -2.38 11.14 -8.64
CA ILE A 208 -1.35 10.11 -8.70
C ILE A 208 -0.40 10.44 -9.85
N GLN A 209 0.90 10.44 -9.56
CA GLN A 209 1.93 10.38 -10.59
C GLN A 209 2.55 9.01 -10.57
N TRP A 210 2.52 8.29 -11.67
CA TRP A 210 3.08 6.94 -11.74
C TRP A 210 3.83 6.73 -13.05
N ARG A 211 4.79 5.80 -13.03
CA ARG A 211 5.64 5.47 -14.17
C ARG A 211 5.88 3.97 -14.20
N GLN A 212 5.83 3.40 -15.39
CA GLN A 212 6.22 2.02 -15.64
C GLN A 212 7.74 1.91 -15.72
N SER A 213 8.26 0.70 -15.61
CA SER A 213 9.66 0.41 -15.87
C SER A 213 9.94 0.58 -17.36
N GLY A 214 11.10 1.16 -17.69
CA GLY A 214 11.52 1.25 -19.10
C GLY A 214 11.85 -0.10 -19.72
N ARG A 215 12.07 -1.13 -18.89
CA ARG A 215 12.35 -2.51 -19.34
C ARG A 215 11.09 -3.33 -19.54
N ASP A 216 9.99 -2.90 -18.91
CA ASP A 216 8.78 -3.69 -18.75
C ASP A 216 7.59 -2.74 -18.50
N ALA A 217 6.66 -2.71 -19.47
CA ALA A 217 5.47 -1.86 -19.39
C ALA A 217 4.49 -2.31 -18.30
N ASP A 218 4.60 -3.53 -17.79
CA ASP A 218 3.68 -4.08 -16.80
C ASP A 218 4.17 -3.92 -15.37
N VAL A 219 5.46 -3.60 -15.20
CA VAL A 219 6.08 -3.35 -13.91
C VAL A 219 6.04 -1.87 -13.58
N LEU A 220 5.52 -1.54 -12.40
CA LEU A 220 5.54 -0.20 -11.87
C LEU A 220 6.94 0.13 -11.33
N SER A 221 7.59 1.17 -11.85
CA SER A 221 8.88 1.66 -11.35
C SER A 221 8.71 2.68 -10.22
N PHE A 222 7.64 3.49 -10.31
CA PHE A 222 7.40 4.60 -9.40
C PHE A 222 5.91 4.92 -9.31
N ALA A 223 5.43 5.25 -8.11
CA ALA A 223 4.15 5.91 -7.91
C ALA A 223 4.23 6.90 -6.74
N ALA A 224 3.68 8.10 -6.92
CA ALA A 224 3.53 9.11 -5.90
C ALA A 224 2.06 9.49 -5.77
N PHE A 225 1.55 9.36 -4.55
CA PHE A 225 0.20 9.71 -4.16
C PHE A 225 0.22 11.07 -3.48
N MET A 226 -0.52 12.01 -4.06
CA MET A 226 -0.66 13.36 -3.55
C MET A 226 -2.02 13.50 -2.86
N ASP A 227 -1.98 13.90 -1.60
CA ASP A 227 -3.12 14.31 -0.81
C ASP A 227 -3.61 15.67 -1.32
N ASP A 228 -4.92 15.85 -1.38
CA ASP A 228 -5.56 17.09 -1.86
C ASP A 228 -5.66 18.18 -0.78
N GLY A 229 -5.15 17.89 0.43
CA GLY A 229 -5.17 18.81 1.55
C GLY A 229 -6.42 18.68 2.42
N ASN A 230 -7.17 17.58 2.28
CA ASN A 230 -8.35 17.30 3.08
C ASN A 230 -8.21 16.02 3.92
N ILE A 231 -8.75 16.09 5.14
CA ILE A 231 -8.96 14.95 6.03
C ILE A 231 -10.36 14.40 5.78
N TYR A 232 -10.42 13.13 5.39
CA TYR A 232 -11.67 12.42 5.10
C TYR A 232 -12.15 11.56 6.29
N SER A 233 -13.46 11.50 6.47
CA SER A 233 -14.14 10.64 7.45
C SER A 233 -15.51 10.19 6.94
N LEU A 234 -16.01 9.04 7.38
CA LEU A 234 -17.39 8.64 7.11
C LEU A 234 -18.35 9.14 8.18
N THR A 235 -19.44 9.73 7.73
CA THR A 235 -20.60 10.01 8.59
C THR A 235 -21.29 8.70 8.99
N LYS A 236 -22.22 8.78 9.95
CA LYS A 236 -23.06 7.62 10.33
C LYS A 236 -23.92 7.11 9.17
N ALA A 237 -24.31 8.00 8.25
CA ALA A 237 -25.05 7.67 7.05
C ALA A 237 -24.17 7.07 5.93
N ALA A 238 -22.92 6.70 6.25
CA ALA A 238 -21.93 6.18 5.30
C ALA A 238 -21.63 7.17 4.15
N THR A 239 -21.80 8.48 4.38
CA THR A 239 -21.42 9.52 3.41
C THR A 239 -20.03 10.05 3.72
N LEU A 240 -19.29 10.44 2.69
CA LEU A 240 -17.94 11.00 2.83
C LEU A 240 -18.02 12.46 3.29
N ALA A 241 -17.48 12.75 4.46
CA ALA A 241 -17.25 14.11 4.95
C ALA A 241 -15.76 14.46 4.87
N SER A 242 -15.45 15.73 4.64
CA SER A 242 -14.08 16.22 4.60
C SER A 242 -13.91 17.50 5.42
N ARG A 243 -12.68 17.73 5.88
CA ARG A 243 -12.24 18.99 6.48
C ARG A 243 -10.82 19.29 6.05
N PRO A 244 -10.42 20.55 5.82
CA PRO A 244 -9.07 20.85 5.39
C PRO A 244 -8.04 20.51 6.47
N TYR A 245 -6.84 20.13 6.04
CA TYR A 245 -5.66 20.14 6.91
C TYR A 245 -5.34 21.58 7.36
N PRO A 246 -4.55 21.78 8.43
CA PRO A 246 -4.02 23.10 8.74
C PRO A 246 -3.07 23.60 7.63
N THR A 247 -3.01 24.92 7.43
CA THR A 247 -2.03 25.58 6.56
C THR A 247 -0.60 25.17 6.95
N PRO A 248 0.30 24.90 5.99
CA PRO A 248 0.15 25.00 4.52
C PRO A 248 -0.38 23.75 3.82
N PHE A 249 -0.70 22.68 4.56
CA PHE A 249 -1.05 21.37 3.97
C PHE A 249 -2.45 21.31 3.37
N ASN A 250 -3.29 22.31 3.62
CA ASN A 250 -4.58 22.48 2.94
C ASN A 250 -4.46 22.74 1.43
N ALA A 251 -3.24 23.02 0.93
CA ALA A 251 -2.96 23.12 -0.51
C ALA A 251 -2.60 21.76 -1.15
N GLY A 252 -2.61 20.68 -0.38
CA GLY A 252 -2.16 19.36 -0.80
C GLY A 252 -0.67 19.12 -0.57
N PHE A 253 -0.28 17.85 -0.56
CA PHE A 253 1.10 17.42 -0.34
C PHE A 253 1.34 15.98 -0.79
N THR A 254 2.58 15.61 -1.07
CA THR A 254 2.94 14.22 -1.36
C THR A 254 2.82 13.38 -0.09
N ASN A 255 1.90 12.41 -0.08
CA ASN A 255 1.64 11.57 1.08
C ASN A 255 2.46 10.29 1.06
N THR A 256 2.46 9.58 -0.07
CA THR A 256 3.08 8.26 -0.17
C THR A 256 3.83 8.14 -1.48
N VAL A 257 5.04 7.59 -1.44
CA VAL A 257 5.86 7.34 -2.62
C VAL A 257 6.31 5.88 -2.62
N LEU A 258 6.01 5.16 -3.70
CA LEU A 258 6.56 3.85 -4.04
C LEU A 258 7.69 4.04 -5.06
N SER A 259 8.79 3.32 -4.86
CA SER A 259 9.84 3.09 -5.84
C SER A 259 10.19 1.61 -5.86
N THR A 260 10.36 1.01 -7.04
CA THR A 260 10.83 -0.38 -7.20
C THR A 260 12.22 -0.40 -7.85
N SER A 261 12.93 -1.52 -7.72
CA SER A 261 14.22 -1.71 -8.39
C SER A 261 14.03 -1.97 -9.88
N GLU A 262 15.01 -1.54 -10.68
CA GLU A 262 15.10 -1.93 -12.10
C GLU A 262 15.52 -3.40 -12.30
N GLU A 263 16.10 -4.01 -11.27
CA GLU A 263 16.39 -5.44 -11.25
C GLU A 263 15.08 -6.22 -11.16
N LEU A 264 14.82 -7.02 -12.20
CA LEU A 264 13.65 -7.90 -12.30
C LEU A 264 14.10 -9.36 -12.07
N LEU A 265 13.26 -10.13 -11.38
CA LEU A 265 13.44 -11.58 -11.25
C LEU A 265 12.92 -12.32 -12.49
N ALA A 266 13.15 -13.63 -12.56
CA ALA A 266 12.77 -14.48 -13.69
C ALA A 266 11.28 -14.42 -14.06
N CYS A 267 10.42 -14.11 -13.09
CA CYS A 267 8.98 -13.95 -13.28
C CYS A 267 8.54 -12.55 -13.75
N GLY A 268 9.48 -11.64 -14.02
CA GLY A 268 9.20 -10.25 -14.41
C GLY A 268 8.96 -9.28 -13.25
N LEU A 269 8.78 -9.75 -12.02
CA LEU A 269 8.58 -8.85 -10.88
C LEU A 269 9.88 -8.18 -10.39
N PRO A 270 9.82 -6.94 -9.87
CA PRO A 270 11.00 -6.28 -9.32
C PRO A 270 11.55 -7.01 -8.09
N ALA A 271 12.88 -7.07 -7.96
CA ALA A 271 13.54 -7.73 -6.83
C ALA A 271 13.33 -6.99 -5.52
N HIS A 272 13.25 -5.66 -5.57
CA HIS A 272 13.12 -4.80 -4.39
C HIS A 272 12.09 -3.69 -4.57
N PHE A 273 11.52 -3.25 -3.45
CA PHE A 273 10.75 -2.03 -3.42
C PHE A 273 10.96 -1.25 -2.12
N ARG A 274 10.63 0.04 -2.18
CA ARG A 274 10.56 0.94 -1.05
C ARG A 274 9.30 1.77 -1.16
N VAL A 275 8.55 1.83 -0.06
CA VAL A 275 7.44 2.76 0.12
C VAL A 275 7.80 3.71 1.25
N THR A 276 7.73 5.01 1.01
CA THR A 276 7.90 6.04 2.02
C THR A 276 6.59 6.79 2.19
N ARG A 277 6.11 6.89 3.43
CA ARG A 277 4.96 7.71 3.79
C ARG A 277 5.42 8.92 4.58
N TYR A 278 4.87 10.06 4.19
CA TYR A 278 5.10 11.36 4.76
C TYR A 278 3.87 11.80 5.55
N ILE A 279 4.10 12.51 6.65
CA ILE A 279 3.03 13.21 7.38
C ILE A 279 3.40 14.68 7.58
N PRO A 280 2.40 15.57 7.65
CA PRO A 280 2.58 16.92 8.14
C PRO A 280 3.19 16.95 9.55
N SER A 281 4.28 17.70 9.75
CA SER A 281 4.79 17.98 11.10
C SER A 281 4.16 19.26 11.63
N PHE A 282 3.32 19.13 12.66
CA PHE A 282 2.70 20.27 13.33
C PHE A 282 3.49 20.77 14.55
N ARG A 283 4.55 20.06 14.94
CA ARG A 283 5.29 20.33 16.19
C ARG A 283 6.48 21.25 16.02
N SER A 284 7.05 21.35 14.81
CA SER A 284 8.25 22.15 14.61
C SER A 284 7.92 23.54 14.04
N ASN A 285 8.20 24.59 14.82
CA ASN A 285 8.31 25.98 14.32
C ASN A 285 9.52 26.17 13.36
N ARG A 286 10.14 25.07 12.88
CA ARG A 286 11.40 25.06 12.12
C ARG A 286 11.20 24.86 10.61
N GLY A 287 9.97 25.00 10.11
CA GLY A 287 9.72 25.03 8.67
C GLY A 287 10.01 23.72 7.94
N ARG A 288 9.97 22.55 8.61
CA ARG A 288 9.93 21.27 7.89
C ARG A 288 8.48 21.00 7.47
N PRO A 289 8.15 21.01 6.17
CA PRO A 289 6.77 20.80 5.75
C PRO A 289 6.37 19.33 5.98
N LEU A 290 7.18 18.36 5.58
CA LEU A 290 6.83 16.94 5.70
C LEU A 290 7.93 16.18 6.42
N SER A 291 7.52 15.27 7.31
CA SER A 291 8.40 14.31 7.96
C SER A 291 8.14 12.94 7.39
N GLU A 292 9.22 12.19 7.09
CA GLU A 292 9.11 10.76 6.86
C GLU A 292 8.57 10.11 8.13
N TRP A 293 7.38 9.54 8.04
CA TRP A 293 6.73 8.86 9.16
C TRP A 293 7.10 7.39 9.19
N LEU A 294 7.20 6.81 7.99
CA LEU A 294 7.14 5.37 7.83
C LEU A 294 7.84 5.00 6.54
N VAL A 295 8.78 4.06 6.65
CA VAL A 295 9.53 3.50 5.52
C VAL A 295 9.30 2.00 5.52
N ILE A 296 8.73 1.50 4.42
CA ILE A 296 8.61 0.08 4.14
C ILE A 296 9.62 -0.27 3.07
N THR A 297 10.36 -1.35 3.28
CA THR A 297 11.21 -1.96 2.26
C THR A 297 10.83 -3.41 2.10
N GLY A 298 10.86 -3.91 0.87
CA GLY A 298 10.63 -5.32 0.61
C GLY A 298 11.62 -5.86 -0.40
N SER A 299 11.88 -7.16 -0.30
CA SER A 299 12.72 -7.91 -1.22
C SER A 299 12.06 -9.23 -1.55
N LEU A 300 11.86 -9.49 -2.84
CA LEU A 300 11.44 -10.78 -3.35
C LEU A 300 12.69 -11.69 -3.42
N THR A 301 12.65 -12.83 -2.74
CA THR A 301 13.79 -13.76 -2.67
C THR A 301 13.67 -14.92 -3.65
N THR A 302 12.44 -15.34 -3.93
CA THR A 302 12.14 -16.38 -4.90
C THR A 302 11.02 -15.87 -5.79
N CYS A 303 11.10 -16.21 -7.07
CA CYS A 303 10.00 -15.94 -7.99
C CYS A 303 10.03 -16.90 -9.16
N GLU A 304 8.88 -17.52 -9.41
CA GLU A 304 8.68 -18.53 -10.43
C GLU A 304 7.47 -18.13 -11.27
N SER A 305 7.64 -18.14 -12.58
CA SER A 305 6.54 -18.15 -13.54
C SER A 305 6.12 -19.59 -13.76
N ALA A 306 4.83 -19.86 -13.70
CA ALA A 306 4.29 -21.18 -13.97
C ALA A 306 3.19 -21.11 -15.03
N SER A 307 3.55 -21.53 -16.25
CA SER A 307 2.64 -21.57 -17.41
C SER A 307 1.76 -22.82 -17.48
N ALA A 308 1.94 -23.79 -16.57
CA ALA A 308 1.35 -25.13 -16.70
C ALA A 308 0.68 -25.68 -15.42
N ILE A 309 0.43 -24.84 -14.41
CA ILE A 309 -0.34 -25.28 -13.24
C ILE A 309 -1.81 -25.25 -13.65
N GLY A 310 -2.32 -26.41 -14.08
CA GLY A 310 -3.74 -26.61 -14.40
C GLY A 310 -4.60 -25.95 -13.33
N GLU A 311 -5.40 -24.96 -13.77
CA GLU A 311 -6.27 -24.14 -12.94
C GLU A 311 -5.70 -23.88 -11.54
N GLY A 312 -4.54 -23.22 -11.48
CA GLY A 312 -3.99 -22.70 -10.22
C GLY A 312 -4.89 -21.61 -9.65
N VAL A 313 -6.04 -22.01 -9.09
CA VAL A 313 -7.00 -21.13 -8.43
C VAL A 313 -6.27 -20.45 -7.28
N ILE A 314 -6.21 -19.12 -7.32
CA ILE A 314 -5.90 -18.32 -6.13
C ILE A 314 -7.05 -18.59 -5.16
N ALA A 315 -6.87 -19.60 -4.31
CA ALA A 315 -7.89 -20.09 -3.40
C ALA A 315 -8.10 -19.07 -2.28
N LYS A 316 -9.36 -18.80 -1.95
CA LYS A 316 -9.70 -17.94 -0.80
C LYS A 316 -9.09 -18.55 0.48
N PRO A 317 -8.65 -17.72 1.45
CA PRO A 317 -8.10 -18.24 2.70
C PRO A 317 -9.13 -19.08 3.42
N GLU A 318 -8.71 -20.19 4.03
CA GLU A 318 -9.63 -21.06 4.77
C GLU A 318 -10.21 -20.36 6.00
N ILE A 319 -11.52 -20.56 6.23
CA ILE A 319 -12.23 -20.15 7.44
C ILE A 319 -12.87 -21.37 8.11
N SER A 320 -13.10 -21.27 9.42
CA SER A 320 -13.82 -22.29 10.19
C SER A 320 -15.25 -21.82 10.49
N ALA A 321 -16.15 -22.78 10.72
CA ALA A 321 -17.49 -22.46 11.23
C ALA A 321 -17.39 -21.66 12.54
N GLY A 322 -18.29 -20.68 12.71
CA GLY A 322 -18.36 -19.81 13.89
C GLY A 322 -17.38 -18.63 13.89
N VAL A 323 -16.50 -18.51 12.90
CA VAL A 323 -15.64 -17.32 12.75
C VAL A 323 -16.49 -16.07 12.54
N GLU A 324 -16.17 -14.99 13.26
CA GLU A 324 -16.81 -13.69 13.04
C GLU A 324 -16.28 -13.05 11.75
N ILE A 325 -17.21 -12.70 10.86
CA ILE A 325 -16.97 -12.07 9.58
C ILE A 325 -17.39 -10.61 9.66
N SER A 326 -16.49 -9.70 9.29
CA SER A 326 -16.79 -8.29 9.03
C SER A 326 -16.89 -8.04 7.52
N ASP A 327 -18.10 -7.82 7.02
CA ASP A 327 -18.42 -7.69 5.60
C ASP A 327 -18.72 -6.23 5.24
N PHE A 328 -17.90 -5.68 4.34
CA PHE A 328 -17.93 -4.29 3.90
C PHE A 328 -18.64 -4.09 2.55
N ARG A 329 -19.15 -5.16 1.91
CA ARG A 329 -19.83 -5.07 0.60
C ARG A 329 -21.13 -4.28 0.66
N SER A 330 -21.80 -4.29 1.81
CA SER A 330 -23.06 -3.57 2.04
C SER A 330 -22.95 -2.05 1.95
N MET A 331 -21.74 -1.48 1.92
CA MET A 331 -21.55 -0.05 1.64
C MET A 331 -21.90 0.34 0.20
N LYS A 332 -22.00 -0.62 -0.73
CA LYS A 332 -22.45 -0.38 -2.11
C LYS A 332 -23.97 -0.51 -2.28
N ALA A 333 -24.70 -0.92 -1.24
CA ALA A 333 -26.15 -1.13 -1.31
C ALA A 333 -26.90 0.20 -1.42
N ALA A 334 -28.15 0.14 -1.90
CA ALA A 334 -29.03 1.32 -1.99
C ALA A 334 -29.25 2.02 -0.64
N MET A 335 -29.30 1.23 0.44
CA MET A 335 -29.22 1.70 1.83
C MET A 335 -27.89 1.24 2.41
N PRO A 336 -26.83 2.06 2.37
CA PRO A 336 -25.49 1.63 2.73
C PRO A 336 -25.38 1.37 4.23
N VAL A 337 -24.76 0.25 4.60
CA VAL A 337 -24.39 -0.07 5.98
C VAL A 337 -22.86 -0.10 6.06
N ARG A 338 -22.27 0.55 7.07
CA ARG A 338 -20.82 0.72 7.20
C ARG A 338 -20.07 -0.62 7.28
N VAL A 339 -20.61 -1.57 8.03
CA VAL A 339 -20.06 -2.93 8.18
C VAL A 339 -21.18 -3.86 8.67
N LEU A 340 -21.24 -5.07 8.12
CA LEU A 340 -22.07 -6.15 8.66
C LEU A 340 -21.18 -7.13 9.43
N SER A 341 -21.59 -7.46 10.64
CA SER A 341 -20.90 -8.46 11.47
C SER A 341 -21.82 -9.66 11.68
N TYR A 342 -21.35 -10.85 11.30
CA TYR A 342 -22.08 -12.12 11.46
C TYR A 342 -21.10 -13.29 11.56
N GLN A 343 -21.59 -14.46 11.98
CA GLN A 343 -20.76 -15.67 12.07
C GLN A 343 -20.87 -16.51 10.80
N ALA A 344 -19.77 -17.16 10.41
CA ALA A 344 -19.76 -18.14 9.34
C ALA A 344 -20.53 -19.40 9.77
N ASP A 345 -21.47 -19.86 8.94
CA ASP A 345 -22.22 -21.10 9.21
C ASP A 345 -21.39 -22.37 8.91
N GLY A 346 -20.31 -22.24 8.13
CA GLY A 346 -19.44 -23.34 7.70
C GLY A 346 -18.04 -22.87 7.33
N SER A 347 -17.31 -23.68 6.56
CA SER A 347 -15.96 -23.36 6.04
C SER A 347 -15.98 -22.58 4.73
N GLU A 348 -17.16 -22.35 4.15
CA GLU A 348 -17.33 -21.60 2.91
C GLU A 348 -17.49 -20.11 3.18
N TRP A 349 -16.89 -19.27 2.33
CA TRP A 349 -17.06 -17.83 2.42
C TRP A 349 -18.48 -17.42 2.07
N PRO A 350 -19.10 -16.53 2.86
CA PRO A 350 -20.48 -16.14 2.65
C PRO A 350 -20.66 -15.29 1.39
N THR A 351 -21.72 -15.59 0.64
CA THR A 351 -22.22 -14.71 -0.43
C THR A 351 -23.20 -13.69 0.14
N PRO A 352 -23.46 -12.57 -0.55
CA PRO A 352 -24.40 -11.55 -0.09
C PRO A 352 -25.83 -12.09 0.13
N GLU A 353 -26.21 -13.16 -0.58
CA GLU A 353 -27.54 -13.78 -0.53
C GLU A 353 -27.71 -14.75 0.65
N MET A 354 -26.63 -15.12 1.34
CA MET A 354 -26.70 -16.09 2.42
C MET A 354 -27.59 -15.58 3.58
N PRO A 355 -28.39 -16.46 4.23
CA PRO A 355 -29.34 -16.07 5.27
C PRO A 355 -28.72 -15.27 6.43
N ALA A 356 -27.49 -15.58 6.84
CA ALA A 356 -26.77 -14.87 7.90
C ALA A 356 -26.49 -13.41 7.52
N ALA A 357 -25.96 -13.16 6.32
CA ALA A 357 -25.68 -11.82 5.81
C ALA A 357 -26.96 -11.00 5.62
N VAL A 358 -28.00 -11.61 5.03
CA VAL A 358 -29.32 -10.97 4.83
C VAL A 358 -29.96 -10.59 6.17
N ARG A 359 -29.89 -11.46 7.17
CA ARG A 359 -30.42 -11.18 8.52
C ARG A 359 -29.67 -10.02 9.17
N ALA A 360 -28.35 -10.06 9.18
CA ALA A 360 -27.52 -8.99 9.73
C ALA A 360 -27.81 -7.64 9.06
N TYR A 361 -28.00 -7.63 7.73
CA TYR A 361 -28.37 -6.42 7.00
C TYR A 361 -29.73 -5.87 7.42
N ARG A 362 -30.78 -6.72 7.47
CA ARG A 362 -32.13 -6.30 7.90
C ARG A 362 -32.16 -5.77 9.34
N GLU A 363 -31.36 -6.36 10.24
CA GLU A 363 -31.25 -5.90 11.62
C GLU A 363 -30.62 -4.50 11.71
N ASN A 364 -29.60 -4.21 10.88
CA ASN A 364 -28.98 -2.88 10.81
C ASN A 364 -29.92 -1.81 10.25
N LEU A 365 -30.88 -2.18 9.40
CA LEU A 365 -31.87 -1.26 8.84
C LEU A 365 -33.07 -0.97 9.75
N ARG A 366 -33.16 -1.58 10.94
CA ARG A 366 -34.29 -1.32 11.86
C ARG A 366 -34.29 0.15 12.33
N PRO A 367 -35.45 0.84 12.37
CA PRO A 367 -35.53 2.24 12.79
C PRO A 367 -34.86 2.54 14.14
N ASP A 368 -34.96 1.62 15.11
CA ASP A 368 -34.36 1.76 16.44
C ASP A 368 -32.83 1.83 16.41
N ASN A 369 -32.20 1.27 15.37
CA ASN A 369 -30.76 1.29 15.16
C ASN A 369 -30.33 2.52 14.33
N VAL A 370 -31.25 3.14 13.58
CA VAL A 370 -31.04 4.39 12.84
C VAL A 370 -31.27 5.57 13.80
N ARG A 371 -30.35 5.77 14.77
CA ARG A 371 -30.48 6.89 15.71
C ARG A 371 -30.38 8.23 14.98
N PRO A 372 -31.24 9.22 15.32
CA PRO A 372 -31.17 10.55 14.74
C PRO A 372 -29.82 11.22 15.03
N GLU A 373 -29.35 12.02 14.06
CA GLU A 373 -28.02 12.61 13.94
C GLU A 373 -27.51 13.47 15.13
N GLY A 374 -28.33 13.72 16.15
CA GLY A 374 -28.07 14.69 17.21
C GLY A 374 -27.26 14.20 18.43
N ASP A 375 -27.22 12.90 18.72
CA ASP A 375 -26.58 12.43 19.95
C ASP A 375 -25.15 11.93 19.71
N LYS A 376 -24.20 12.57 20.44
CA LYS A 376 -22.87 12.05 20.68
C LYS A 376 -23.00 10.75 21.48
N ILE A 377 -22.86 9.61 20.82
CA ILE A 377 -22.95 8.31 21.48
C ILE A 377 -21.69 7.50 21.21
N SER A 378 -20.96 7.28 22.31
CA SER A 378 -20.31 6.03 22.73
C SER A 378 -20.43 4.86 21.74
N HIS A 379 -19.35 4.55 21.03
CA HIS A 379 -19.19 3.32 20.25
C HIS A 379 -19.54 2.06 21.05
N GLY A 380 -20.16 1.08 20.38
CA GLY A 380 -20.44 -0.24 20.95
C GLY A 380 -19.19 -0.87 21.57
N GLY A 381 -19.29 -1.21 22.86
CA GLY A 381 -18.14 -1.58 23.69
C GLY A 381 -17.36 -2.82 23.24
N ARG A 382 -17.92 -3.69 22.39
CA ARG A 382 -17.25 -4.93 21.95
C ARG A 382 -16.26 -4.72 20.79
N ALA A 383 -16.64 -4.00 19.73
CA ALA A 383 -15.72 -3.65 18.65
C ALA A 383 -14.61 -2.72 19.15
N ARG A 384 -14.93 -1.79 20.05
CA ARG A 384 -13.92 -0.98 20.76
C ARG A 384 -13.02 -1.81 21.66
N ALA A 385 -13.51 -2.85 22.34
CA ALA A 385 -12.67 -3.72 23.17
C ALA A 385 -11.73 -4.58 22.32
N ILE A 386 -12.15 -5.04 21.14
CA ILE A 386 -11.28 -5.80 20.22
C ILE A 386 -10.26 -4.86 19.55
N GLN A 387 -10.66 -3.66 19.12
CA GLN A 387 -9.73 -2.63 18.62
C GLN A 387 -8.79 -2.11 19.70
N LEU A 388 -9.25 -1.91 20.94
CA LEU A 388 -8.41 -1.54 22.09
C LEU A 388 -7.56 -2.71 22.57
N ALA A 389 -7.94 -3.96 22.34
CA ALA A 389 -7.07 -5.11 22.54
C ALA A 389 -5.99 -5.16 21.45
N LEU A 390 -6.31 -4.88 20.18
CA LEU A 390 -5.32 -4.80 19.10
C LEU A 390 -4.36 -3.60 19.29
N LEU A 391 -4.89 -2.42 19.64
CA LEU A 391 -4.10 -1.23 20.00
C LEU A 391 -3.36 -1.40 21.34
N GLY A 392 -3.97 -2.07 22.32
CA GLY A 392 -3.39 -2.31 23.64
C GLY A 392 -2.26 -3.33 23.59
N VAL A 393 -2.42 -4.41 22.82
CA VAL A 393 -1.38 -5.42 22.61
C VAL A 393 -0.24 -4.88 21.74
N THR A 394 -0.48 -3.89 20.88
CA THR A 394 0.58 -3.20 20.12
C THR A 394 1.24 -2.04 20.88
N LEU A 395 0.53 -1.36 21.79
CA LEU A 395 1.08 -0.32 22.67
C LEU A 395 1.77 -0.88 23.92
N LEU A 396 1.42 -2.08 24.39
CA LEU A 396 2.07 -2.71 25.55
C LEU A 396 3.59 -2.84 25.40
N PRO A 397 4.14 -3.32 24.26
CA PRO A 397 5.58 -3.32 24.01
C PRO A 397 6.16 -1.89 23.96
N VAL A 398 5.41 -0.92 23.43
CA VAL A 398 5.84 0.48 23.31
C VAL A 398 5.92 1.14 24.69
N VAL A 399 4.94 0.89 25.56
CA VAL A 399 4.92 1.36 26.95
C VAL A 399 6.00 0.66 27.78
N PHE A 400 6.22 -0.64 27.57
CA PHE A 400 7.25 -1.41 28.28
C PHE A 400 8.67 -0.94 27.94
N VAL A 401 8.94 -0.61 26.67
CA VAL A 401 10.22 -0.04 26.23
C VAL A 401 10.44 1.37 26.80
N ILE A 402 9.41 2.22 26.81
CA ILE A 402 9.49 3.57 27.41
C ILE A 402 9.76 3.48 28.92
N TYR A 403 9.08 2.57 29.62
CA TYR A 403 9.26 2.36 31.06
C TYR A 403 10.68 1.88 31.42
N HIS A 404 11.21 0.91 30.67
CA HIS A 404 12.59 0.44 30.87
C HIS A 404 13.65 1.48 30.51
N PHE A 405 13.42 2.30 29.49
CA PHE A 405 14.34 3.37 29.12
C PHE A 405 14.36 4.51 30.16
N ALA A 406 13.20 4.84 30.73
CA ALA A 406 13.09 5.80 31.83
C ALA A 406 13.78 5.29 33.11
N LEU A 407 13.61 4.01 33.46
CA LEU A 407 14.26 3.41 34.63
C LEU A 407 15.78 3.28 34.49
N ARG A 408 16.32 3.09 33.28
CA ARG A 408 17.78 3.08 33.05
C ARG A 408 18.41 4.46 33.14
N LYS A 409 17.70 5.52 32.72
CA LYS A 409 18.20 6.90 32.89
C LYS A 409 18.13 7.38 34.34
N GLY A 410 17.18 6.89 35.14
CA GLY A 410 17.04 7.26 36.55
C GLY A 410 18.08 6.65 37.51
N ARG A 411 18.97 5.76 37.05
CA ARG A 411 20.03 5.14 37.86
C ARG A 411 21.46 5.63 37.51
N ALA A 412 21.57 6.65 36.66
CA ALA A 412 22.84 7.25 36.26
C ALA A 412 23.02 8.68 36.83
N CYS A 413 22.42 8.97 37.99
CA CYS A 413 22.71 10.15 38.79
C CYS A 413 23.11 9.72 40.20
#